data_AF-A0A1Z9WHD1-F1
#
_entry.id   AF-A0A1Z9WHD1-F1
#
_cell.length_a   1.000
_cell.length_b   1.000
_cell.length_c   1.000
_cell.angle_alpha   90.00
_cell.angle_beta   90.00
_cell.angle_gamma   90.00
#
_symmetry.space_group_name_H-M   'P 1'
#
loop_
_entity.id
_entity.type
_entity.pdbx_description
1 polymer ?
#
loop_
_entity_poly.entity_id
_entity_poly.type
_entity_poly.pdbx_seq_one_letter_code
_entity_poly.pdbx_strand_id
1 'polypeptide(L)'
;MSINANIRQQIAINYLAMGYTSSEVASKINVRRETISRWKKDENFNKKIKDAHIEYLKEIKNKQLVFLELSQQVFESFLANQDAEPYQKSRLALQFMKQFAGGNYFGKKIT
;
A
#
# COMPACT_ATOMS: atom_id res chain seq x y z
N MET A 1 -3.70 10.71 -31.67
CA MET A 1 -3.04 9.51 -31.09
C MET A 1 -3.89 8.28 -31.44
N SER A 2 -3.27 7.15 -31.77
CA SER A 2 -4.00 5.88 -31.95
C SER A 2 -4.62 5.42 -30.63
N ILE A 3 -5.84 4.87 -30.68
CA ILE A 3 -6.59 4.37 -29.51
C ILE A 3 -5.74 3.36 -28.71
N ASN A 4 -5.03 2.47 -29.40
CA ASN A 4 -4.18 1.45 -28.78
C ASN A 4 -2.95 2.02 -28.05
N ALA A 5 -2.39 3.13 -28.55
CA ALA A 5 -1.25 3.79 -27.90
C ALA A 5 -1.67 4.44 -26.57
N ASN A 6 -2.89 4.98 -26.49
CA ASN A 6 -3.44 5.57 -25.28
C ASN A 6 -3.68 4.51 -24.19
N ILE A 7 -4.25 3.35 -24.55
CA ILE A 7 -4.47 2.24 -23.61
C ILE A 7 -3.14 1.73 -23.01
N ARG A 8 -2.13 1.49 -23.86
CA ARG A 8 -0.81 1.04 -23.38
C ARG A 8 -0.12 2.07 -22.48
N GLN A 9 -0.29 3.36 -22.76
CA GLN A 9 0.21 4.44 -21.90
C GLN A 9 -0.47 4.43 -20.53
N GLN A 10 -1.78 4.22 -20.46
CA GLN A 10 -2.51 4.13 -19.19
C GLN A 10 -2.05 2.93 -18.35
N ILE A 11 -1.91 1.75 -18.98
CA ILE A 11 -1.39 0.56 -18.29
C ILE A 11 0.05 0.80 -17.80
N ALA A 12 0.89 1.44 -18.62
CA ALA A 12 2.25 1.79 -18.23
C ALA A 12 2.28 2.75 -17.04
N ILE A 13 1.40 3.77 -17.01
CA ILE A 13 1.28 4.71 -15.89
C ILE A 13 1.02 3.95 -14.59
N ASN A 14 0.07 3.02 -14.59
CA ASN A 14 -0.28 2.23 -13.40
C ASN A 14 0.90 1.39 -12.90
N TYR A 15 1.60 0.66 -13.77
CA TYR A 15 2.77 -0.10 -13.34
C TYR A 15 3.91 0.78 -12.86
N LEU A 16 4.18 1.90 -13.54
CA LEU A 16 5.21 2.84 -13.09
C LEU A 16 4.85 3.45 -11.73
N ALA A 17 3.58 3.76 -11.50
CA ALA A 17 3.06 4.24 -10.22
C ALA A 17 3.18 3.18 -9.10
N MET A 18 3.11 1.89 -9.42
CA MET A 18 3.36 0.81 -8.46
C MET A 18 4.85 0.59 -8.16
N GLY A 19 5.76 1.30 -8.84
CA GLY A 19 7.21 1.21 -8.62
C GLY A 19 7.97 0.28 -9.57
N TYR A 20 7.32 -0.27 -10.60
CA TYR A 20 8.00 -1.09 -11.60
C TYR A 20 8.99 -0.26 -12.43
N THR A 21 10.10 -0.87 -12.82
CA THR A 21 11.08 -0.25 -13.70
C THR A 21 10.58 -0.17 -15.14
N SER A 22 11.08 0.80 -15.91
CA SER A 22 10.72 0.94 -17.33
C SER A 22 11.02 -0.32 -18.16
N SER A 23 11.99 -1.13 -17.78
CA SER A 23 12.29 -2.41 -18.45
C SER A 23 11.20 -3.46 -18.19
N GLU A 24 10.76 -3.59 -16.94
CA GLU A 24 9.69 -4.52 -16.55
C GLU A 24 8.36 -4.13 -17.19
N VAL A 25 8.03 -2.83 -17.17
CA VAL A 25 6.80 -2.32 -17.78
C VAL A 25 6.82 -2.56 -19.30
N ALA A 26 7.96 -2.33 -19.97
CA ALA A 26 8.10 -2.56 -21.40
C ALA A 26 7.83 -4.01 -21.78
N SER A 27 8.35 -4.95 -20.99
CA SER A 27 8.09 -6.38 -21.14
C SER A 27 6.60 -6.70 -20.91
N LYS A 28 6.01 -6.22 -19.81
CA LYS A 28 4.60 -6.49 -19.45
C LYS A 28 3.59 -6.01 -20.49
N ILE A 29 3.83 -4.88 -21.15
CA ILE A 29 2.90 -4.30 -22.14
C ILE A 29 3.35 -4.51 -23.59
N ASN A 30 4.37 -5.35 -23.80
CA ASN A 30 4.94 -5.70 -25.10
C ASN A 30 5.26 -4.46 -25.97
N VAL A 31 6.11 -3.57 -25.44
CA VAL A 31 6.66 -2.42 -26.16
C VAL A 31 8.17 -2.37 -25.99
N ARG A 32 8.85 -1.64 -26.87
CA ARG A 32 10.28 -1.36 -26.71
C ARG A 32 10.53 -0.43 -25.52
N ARG A 33 11.66 -0.60 -24.82
CA ARG A 33 12.02 0.23 -23.66
C ARG A 33 12.12 1.71 -24.03
N GLU A 34 12.59 2.02 -25.23
CA GLU A 34 12.69 3.37 -25.78
C GLU A 34 11.32 4.05 -25.89
N THR A 35 10.25 3.29 -26.13
CA THR A 35 8.89 3.83 -26.17
C THR A 35 8.48 4.40 -24.81
N ILE A 36 8.77 3.68 -23.73
CA ILE A 36 8.52 4.16 -22.37
C ILE A 36 9.43 5.35 -22.04
N SER A 37 10.70 5.29 -22.44
CA SER A 37 11.61 6.43 -22.29
C SER A 37 11.08 7.69 -22.99
N ARG A 38 10.54 7.55 -24.21
CA ARG A 38 9.91 8.66 -24.94
C ARG A 38 8.68 9.19 -24.21
N TRP A 39 7.81 8.33 -23.67
CA TRP A 39 6.65 8.77 -22.90
C TRP A 39 7.06 9.53 -21.63
N LYS A 40 8.11 9.10 -20.94
CA LYS A 40 8.63 9.79 -19.75
C LYS A 40 9.27 11.15 -20.05
N LYS A 41 9.45 11.53 -21.33
CA LYS A 41 9.84 12.91 -21.70
C LYS A 41 8.64 13.87 -21.72
N ASP A 42 7.42 13.35 -21.76
CA ASP A 42 6.20 14.14 -21.68
C ASP A 42 5.89 14.45 -20.21
N GLU A 43 5.80 15.74 -19.87
CA GLU A 43 5.49 16.20 -18.51
C GLU A 43 4.11 15.75 -18.04
N ASN A 44 3.12 15.71 -18.93
CA ASN A 44 1.77 15.25 -18.61
C ASN A 44 1.77 13.76 -18.27
N PHE A 45 2.56 12.96 -18.97
CA PHE A 45 2.73 11.54 -18.66
C PHE A 45 3.36 11.35 -17.27
N ASN A 46 4.40 12.11 -16.93
CA ASN A 46 5.02 12.07 -15.60
C ASN A 46 4.07 12.56 -14.50
N LYS A 47 3.26 13.58 -14.76
CA LYS A 47 2.25 14.06 -13.82
C LYS A 47 1.24 12.95 -13.50
N LYS A 48 0.73 12.27 -14.54
CA LYS A 48 -0.18 11.14 -14.37
C LYS A 48 0.42 9.98 -13.58
N ILE A 49 1.71 9.69 -13.75
CA ILE A 49 2.41 8.69 -12.91
C ILE A 49 2.40 9.11 -11.44
N LYS A 50 2.70 10.38 -11.14
CA LYS A 50 2.70 10.87 -9.75
C LYS A 50 1.31 10.83 -9.13
N ASP A 51 0.29 11.26 -9.88
CA ASP A 51 -1.10 11.25 -9.41
C ASP A 51 -1.56 9.81 -9.13
N ALA A 52 -1.30 8.89 -10.05
CA ALA A 52 -1.58 7.46 -9.86
C ALA A 52 -0.78 6.85 -8.71
N HIS A 53 0.45 7.29 -8.46
CA HIS A 53 1.26 6.82 -7.33
C HIS A 53 0.64 7.27 -6.00
N ILE A 54 0.18 8.52 -5.90
CA ILE A 54 -0.51 9.01 -4.70
C ILE A 54 -1.79 8.22 -4.46
N GLU A 55 -2.57 7.95 -5.51
CA GLU A 55 -3.79 7.14 -5.42
C GLU A 55 -3.49 5.72 -4.94
N TYR A 56 -2.48 5.07 -5.51
CA TYR A 56 -2.03 3.74 -5.09
C TYR A 56 -1.60 3.71 -3.60
N LEU A 57 -0.87 4.72 -3.14
CA LEU A 57 -0.49 4.84 -1.73
C LEU A 57 -1.70 5.06 -0.82
N LYS A 58 -2.69 5.86 -1.24
CA LYS A 58 -3.95 6.02 -0.51
C LYS A 58 -4.70 4.71 -0.41
N GLU A 59 -4.74 3.92 -1.48
CA GLU A 59 -5.38 2.60 -1.49
C GLU A 59 -4.70 1.64 -0.52
N ILE A 60 -3.36 1.57 -0.52
CA ILE A 60 -2.59 0.76 0.44
C ILE A 60 -2.92 1.19 1.88
N LYS A 61 -2.87 2.50 2.15
CA LYS A 61 -3.18 3.04 3.47
C LYS A 61 -4.60 2.65 3.91
N ASN A 62 -5.58 2.81 3.03
CA ASN A 62 -6.97 2.48 3.34
C ASN A 62 -7.14 0.98 3.62
N LYS A 63 -6.51 0.10 2.83
CA LYS A 63 -6.53 -1.35 3.10
C LYS A 63 -5.92 -1.70 4.46
N GLN A 64 -4.83 -1.03 4.84
CA GLN A 64 -4.23 -1.21 6.16
C GLN A 64 -5.14 -0.75 7.29
N LEU A 65 -5.82 0.39 7.13
CA LEU A 65 -6.79 0.88 8.11
C LEU A 65 -7.94 -0.10 8.30
N VAL A 66 -8.54 -0.59 7.21
CA VAL A 66 -9.61 -1.59 7.26
C VAL A 66 -9.15 -2.86 7.97
N PHE A 67 -7.92 -3.33 7.71
CA PHE A 67 -7.39 -4.51 8.38
C PHE A 67 -7.19 -4.30 9.89
N LEU A 68 -6.75 -3.11 10.30
CA LEU A 68 -6.62 -2.73 11.71
C LEU A 68 -7.99 -2.67 12.39
N GLU A 69 -8.99 -2.05 11.76
CA GLU A 69 -10.36 -2.00 12.28
C GLU A 69 -10.95 -3.40 12.47
N LEU A 70 -10.82 -4.28 11.46
CA LEU A 70 -11.27 -5.67 11.56
C LEU A 70 -10.57 -6.41 12.71
N SER A 71 -9.25 -6.21 12.85
CA SER A 71 -8.49 -6.80 13.95
C SER A 71 -8.99 -6.32 15.32
N GLN A 72 -9.29 -5.03 15.45
CA GLN A 72 -9.85 -4.45 16.68
C GLN A 72 -11.24 -5.02 17.00
N GLN A 73 -12.12 -5.14 16.01
CA GLN A 73 -13.45 -5.73 16.19
C GLN A 73 -13.37 -7.19 16.66
N VAL A 74 -12.42 -7.97 16.13
CA VAL A 74 -12.18 -9.35 16.59
C VAL A 74 -11.72 -9.36 18.06
N PHE A 75 -10.87 -8.42 18.47
CA PHE A 75 -10.47 -8.31 19.88
C PHE A 75 -11.63 -7.91 20.78
N GLU A 76 -12.42 -6.92 20.41
CA GLU A 76 -13.58 -6.47 21.17
C GLU A 76 -14.60 -7.59 21.36
N SER A 77 -14.94 -8.29 20.28
CA SER A 77 -15.87 -9.43 20.33
C SER A 77 -15.34 -10.58 21.19
N PHE A 78 -14.05 -10.90 21.10
CA PHE A 78 -13.43 -11.93 21.94
C PHE A 78 -13.44 -11.54 23.43
N LEU A 79 -13.16 -10.27 23.76
CA LEU A 79 -13.15 -9.79 25.13
C LEU A 79 -14.58 -9.74 25.73
N ALA A 80 -15.58 -9.37 24.93
CA ALA A 80 -16.98 -9.33 25.33
C ALA A 80 -17.62 -10.72 25.48
N ASN A 81 -17.09 -11.74 24.79
CA ASN A 81 -17.61 -13.10 24.85
C ASN A 81 -17.48 -13.69 26.28
N GLN A 82 -18.60 -14.00 26.93
CA GLN A 82 -18.63 -14.55 28.29
C GLN A 82 -18.13 -16.00 28.37
N ASP A 83 -18.21 -16.75 27.25
CA ASP A 83 -17.77 -18.15 27.17
C ASP A 83 -16.26 -18.29 26.96
N ALA A 84 -15.55 -17.18 26.69
CA ALA A 84 -14.11 -17.21 26.52
C ALA A 84 -13.38 -17.35 27.86
N GLU A 85 -12.52 -18.36 27.94
CA GLU A 85 -11.66 -18.68 29.09
C GLU A 85 -10.90 -17.44 29.63
N PRO A 86 -11.01 -17.11 30.93
CA PRO A 86 -10.36 -15.94 31.53
C PRO A 86 -8.84 -15.89 31.31
N TYR A 87 -8.19 -17.06 31.26
CA TYR A 87 -6.76 -17.18 30.97
C TYR A 87 -6.42 -16.66 29.56
N GLN A 88 -7.25 -16.97 28.55
CA GLN A 88 -7.02 -16.55 27.18
C GLN A 88 -7.17 -15.03 27.02
N LYS A 89 -8.17 -14.43 27.68
CA LYS A 89 -8.33 -12.97 27.76
C LYS A 89 -7.13 -12.30 28.43
N SER A 90 -6.66 -12.86 29.53
CA SER A 90 -5.49 -12.36 30.27
C SER A 90 -4.21 -12.46 29.44
N ARG A 91 -4.02 -13.56 28.70
CA ARG A 91 -2.88 -13.76 27.79
C ARG A 91 -2.88 -12.73 26.66
N LEU A 92 -4.03 -12.48 26.05
CA LEU A 92 -4.19 -11.45 25.01
C LEU A 92 -3.85 -10.06 25.56
N ALA A 93 -4.38 -9.69 26.74
CA ALA A 93 -4.07 -8.43 27.39
C ALA A 93 -2.57 -8.28 27.69
N LEU A 94 -1.92 -9.33 28.18
CA LEU A 94 -0.47 -9.35 28.40
C LEU A 94 0.32 -9.18 27.10
N GLN A 95 -0.12 -9.81 26.00
CA GLN A 95 0.53 -9.68 24.70
C GLN A 95 0.39 -8.26 24.14
N PHE A 96 -0.79 -7.65 24.28
CA PHE A 96 -1.03 -6.26 23.94
C PHE A 96 -0.11 -5.34 24.75
N MET A 97 -0.11 -5.47 26.08
CA MET A 97 0.77 -4.68 26.95
C MET A 97 2.26 -4.85 26.59
N LYS A 98 2.72 -6.07 26.26
CA LYS A 98 4.10 -6.29 25.81
C LYS A 98 4.43 -5.56 24.51
N GLN A 99 3.50 -5.52 23.56
CA GLN A 99 3.67 -4.79 22.31
C GLN A 99 3.87 -3.28 22.53
N PHE A 100 3.25 -2.71 23.57
CA PHE A 100 3.38 -1.29 23.91
C PHE A 100 4.42 -0.99 25.00
N ALA A 101 4.82 -1.97 25.80
CA ALA A 101 5.82 -1.83 26.86
C ALA A 101 7.27 -1.89 26.34
N GLY A 102 7.48 -2.46 25.14
CA GLY A 102 8.80 -2.65 24.55
C GLY A 102 9.17 -1.61 23.49
N GLY A 103 9.55 -0.40 23.91
CA GLY A 103 10.47 0.47 23.16
C GLY A 103 9.87 1.73 22.51
N ASN A 104 10.20 2.90 23.08
CA ASN A 104 10.59 4.13 22.37
C ASN A 104 9.80 4.61 21.14
N TYR A 105 8.49 4.37 21.01
CA TYR A 105 7.71 4.98 19.92
C TYR A 105 7.54 6.51 20.05
N PHE A 106 7.76 7.07 21.25
CA PHE A 106 7.74 8.52 21.51
C PHE A 106 9.14 9.16 21.59
N GLY A 107 10.21 8.43 21.24
CA GLY A 107 11.59 8.78 21.63
C GLY A 107 12.65 8.90 20.52
N LYS A 108 12.30 8.86 19.22
CA LYS A 108 13.27 9.23 18.18
C LYS A 108 13.22 10.74 17.93
N LYS A 109 14.09 11.47 18.66
CA LYS A 109 14.49 12.84 18.25
C LYS A 109 14.93 12.78 16.80
N ILE A 110 14.26 13.55 15.96
CA ILE A 110 14.79 13.96 14.65
C ILE A 110 16.05 14.76 15.00
N THR A 111 17.22 14.19 14.71
CA THR A 111 18.51 14.86 14.77
C THR A 111 19.04 14.90 13.35
#